data_AF-A0A916HVX9-F1
#
_entry.id   AF-A0A916HVX9-F1
#
_cell.length_a   1.000
_cell.length_b   1.000
_cell.length_c   1.000
_cell.angle_alpha   90.00
_cell.angle_beta   90.00
_cell.angle_gamma   90.00
#
_symmetry.space_group_name_H-M   'P 1'
#
loop_
_entity.id
_entity.type
_entity.pdbx_description
1 polymer ?
#
loop_
_entity_poly.entity_id
_entity_poly.type
_entity_poly.pdbx_seq_one_letter_code
_entity_poly.pdbx_strand_id
1 'polypeptide(L)'
;FGKRIVAVAAIGNPQRFFVSLAACGLSFTAQAFPDHHAYRAADLAFPEAEVILMTAKDAVKCRDFADPRLWYLPVRASLPPGLVELLEEKLRGSQTA
;
A
#
# COMPACT_ATOMS: atom_id res chain seq x y z
N PHE A 1 1.06 -4.32 24.14
CA PHE A 1 0.80 -3.44 22.98
C PHE A 1 -0.12 -4.19 22.04
N GLY A 2 -1.40 -3.80 21.91
CA GLY A 2 -2.40 -4.61 21.21
C GLY A 2 -3.55 -3.77 20.67
N LYS A 3 -3.22 -2.77 19.85
CA LYS A 3 -4.24 -1.97 19.16
C LYS A 3 -5.05 -2.85 18.21
N ARG A 4 -6.34 -2.55 18.06
CA ARG A 4 -7.19 -3.21 17.05
C ARG A 4 -6.90 -2.65 15.67
N ILE A 5 -6.11 -3.39 14.89
CA ILE A 5 -5.69 -3.01 13.55
C ILE A 5 -6.59 -3.68 12.50
N VAL A 6 -7.10 -2.89 11.57
CA VAL A 6 -7.67 -3.37 10.31
C VAL A 6 -6.69 -3.04 9.20
N ALA A 7 -6.25 -4.02 8.43
CA ALA A 7 -5.41 -3.81 7.27
C ALA A 7 -6.28 -3.84 6.00
N VAL A 8 -6.23 -2.78 5.20
CA VAL A 8 -6.97 -2.67 3.94
C VAL A 8 -6.04 -2.57 2.73
N ALA A 9 -6.44 -3.14 1.60
CA ALA A 9 -5.69 -3.00 0.35
C ALA A 9 -6.59 -3.14 -0.88
N ALA A 10 -6.42 -2.21 -1.84
CA ALA A 10 -7.08 -2.19 -3.16
C ALA A 10 -6.03 -2.16 -4.28
N ILE A 11 -5.18 -3.19 -4.30
CA ILE A 11 -4.10 -3.42 -5.26
C ILE A 11 -4.26 -4.82 -5.89
N GLY A 12 -3.63 -5.08 -7.03
CA GLY A 12 -3.79 -6.34 -7.76
C GLY A 12 -3.42 -7.62 -6.99
N ASN A 13 -2.65 -7.55 -5.90
CA ASN A 13 -2.41 -8.68 -4.99
C ASN A 13 -2.35 -8.20 -3.52
N PRO A 14 -3.52 -8.06 -2.86
CA PRO A 14 -3.62 -7.61 -1.46
C PRO A 14 -2.89 -8.52 -0.47
N GLN A 15 -2.83 -9.82 -0.74
CA GLN A 15 -2.22 -10.83 0.13
C GLN A 15 -0.73 -10.53 0.35
N ARG A 16 0.00 -10.04 -0.67
CA ARG A 16 1.41 -9.64 -0.49
C ARG A 16 1.58 -8.57 0.58
N PHE A 17 0.67 -7.59 0.62
CA PHE A 17 0.70 -6.54 1.64
C PHE A 17 0.43 -7.13 3.03
N PHE A 18 -0.61 -7.96 3.19
CA PHE A 18 -0.92 -8.58 4.47
C PHE A 18 0.21 -9.50 4.98
N VAL A 19 0.82 -10.28 4.10
CA VAL A 19 1.99 -11.11 4.46
C VAL A 19 3.14 -10.24 4.96
N SER A 20 3.42 -9.11 4.30
CA SER A 20 4.45 -8.18 4.78
C SER A 20 4.12 -7.61 6.18
N LEU A 21 2.87 -7.24 6.43
CA LEU A 21 2.45 -6.76 7.75
C LEU A 21 2.62 -7.83 8.84
N ALA A 22 2.23 -9.07 8.54
CA ALA A 22 2.40 -10.19 9.47
C ALA A 22 3.89 -10.50 9.73
N ALA A 23 4.74 -10.41 8.71
CA ALA A 23 6.19 -10.56 8.84
C ALA A 23 6.83 -9.45 9.70
N CYS A 24 6.22 -8.26 9.78
CA CYS A 24 6.59 -7.22 10.72
C CYS A 24 6.09 -7.47 12.16
N GLY A 25 5.43 -8.60 12.42
CA GLY A 25 4.91 -8.98 13.75
C GLY A 25 3.56 -8.35 14.11
N LEU A 26 2.84 -7.79 13.13
CA LEU A 26 1.53 -7.18 13.38
C LEU A 26 0.41 -8.23 13.38
N SER A 27 -0.52 -8.10 14.32
CA SER A 27 -1.81 -8.79 14.31
C SER A 27 -2.91 -7.84 13.85
N PHE A 28 -3.72 -8.26 12.88
CA PHE A 28 -4.73 -7.41 12.25
C PHE A 28 -5.86 -8.23 11.63
N THR A 29 -7.01 -7.59 11.41
CA THR A 29 -8.08 -8.09 10.54
C THR A 29 -7.81 -7.62 9.12
N ALA A 30 -7.74 -8.54 8.15
CA ALA A 30 -7.50 -8.21 6.76
C ALA A 30 -8.82 -7.96 6.01
N GLN A 31 -8.89 -6.85 5.27
CA GLN A 31 -10.01 -6.55 4.37
C GLN A 31 -9.46 -6.17 2.99
N ALA A 32 -9.66 -7.05 2.02
CA ALA A 32 -9.32 -6.78 0.63
C ALA A 32 -10.47 -6.03 -0.07
N PHE A 33 -10.10 -5.13 -0.98
CA PHE A 33 -11.01 -4.45 -1.90
C PHE A 33 -10.57 -4.75 -3.34
N PRO A 34 -11.46 -4.59 -4.34
CA PRO A 34 -11.09 -4.69 -5.75
C PRO A 34 -9.89 -3.80 -6.10
N ASP A 35 -9.05 -4.22 -7.06
CA ASP A 35 -7.97 -3.34 -7.51
C ASP A 35 -8.54 -2.02 -8.03
N HIS A 36 -7.82 -0.93 -7.78
CA HIS A 36 -8.26 0.42 -8.10
C HIS A 36 -9.57 0.86 -7.43
N HIS A 37 -10.03 0.17 -6.37
CA HIS A 37 -11.23 0.57 -5.62
C HIS A 37 -11.22 2.05 -5.26
N ALA A 38 -12.33 2.72 -5.55
CA ALA A 38 -12.56 4.13 -5.24
C ALA A 38 -13.20 4.23 -3.85
N TYR A 39 -12.35 4.38 -2.84
CA TYR A 39 -12.80 4.40 -1.44
C TYR A 39 -13.75 5.56 -1.16
N ARG A 40 -14.75 5.25 -0.34
CA ARG A 40 -15.59 6.23 0.37
C ARG A 40 -15.32 6.10 1.87
N ALA A 41 -15.58 7.16 2.64
CA ALA A 41 -15.43 7.12 4.10
C ALA A 41 -16.20 5.96 4.75
N ALA A 42 -17.38 5.62 4.22
CA ALA A 42 -18.19 4.51 4.69
C ALA A 42 -17.52 3.14 4.50
N ASP A 43 -16.67 2.96 3.47
CA ASP A 43 -15.94 1.71 3.24
C ASP A 43 -14.91 1.44 4.34
N LEU A 44 -14.45 2.50 5.01
CA LEU A 44 -13.45 2.47 6.09
C LEU A 44 -14.06 2.69 7.47
N ALA A 45 -15.40 2.60 7.58
CA ALA A 45 -16.11 2.73 8.84
C ALA A 45 -16.02 1.43 9.65
N PHE A 46 -14.87 1.21 10.29
CA PHE A 46 -14.65 0.11 11.24
C PHE A 46 -14.74 0.66 12.68
N PRO A 47 -15.86 0.45 13.41
CA PRO A 47 -16.09 1.11 14.71
C PRO A 47 -15.05 0.70 15.77
N GLU A 48 -14.64 -0.56 15.75
CA GLU A 48 -13.69 -1.10 16.72
C GLU A 48 -12.22 -0.90 16.32
N ALA A 49 -11.96 -0.41 15.11
CA ALA A 49 -10.60 -0.20 14.64
C ALA A 49 -9.99 1.04 15.28
N GLU A 50 -8.83 0.86 15.91
CA GLU A 50 -7.99 1.97 16.38
C GLU A 50 -6.99 2.41 15.31
N VAL A 51 -6.66 1.50 14.37
CA VAL A 51 -5.75 1.75 13.24
C VAL A 51 -6.31 1.05 12.01
N ILE A 52 -6.39 1.79 10.91
CA ILE A 52 -6.70 1.31 9.58
C ILE A 52 -5.43 1.47 8.75
N LEU A 53 -4.70 0.37 8.55
CA LEU A 53 -3.41 0.37 7.88
C LEU A 53 -3.57 -0.01 6.41
N MET A 54 -3.01 0.78 5.50
CA MET A 54 -3.15 0.56 4.06
C MET A 54 -1.85 0.76 3.29
N THR A 55 -1.91 0.53 1.97
CA THR A 55 -0.80 0.85 1.07
C THR A 55 -0.71 2.37 0.84
N ALA A 56 0.46 2.88 0.45
CA ALA A 56 0.59 4.29 0.07
C ALA A 56 -0.33 4.66 -1.13
N LYS A 57 -0.54 3.74 -2.07
CA LYS A 57 -1.47 3.92 -3.22
C LYS A 57 -2.89 4.16 -2.73
N ASP A 58 -3.34 3.39 -1.74
CA ASP A 58 -4.70 3.51 -1.20
C ASP A 58 -4.87 4.76 -0.32
N ALA A 59 -3.84 5.15 0.42
CA ALA A 59 -3.85 6.38 1.21
C ALA A 59 -4.02 7.64 0.34
N VAL A 60 -3.44 7.67 -0.87
CA VAL A 60 -3.67 8.76 -1.83
C VAL A 60 -5.15 8.89 -2.20
N LYS A 61 -5.87 7.76 -2.36
CA LYS A 61 -7.30 7.75 -2.70
C LYS A 61 -8.20 8.19 -1.55
N CYS A 62 -7.74 8.06 -0.31
CA CYS A 62 -8.52 8.39 0.89
C CYS A 62 -8.27 9.81 1.42
N ARG A 63 -7.37 10.57 0.80
CA ARG A 63 -6.86 11.85 1.31
C ARG A 63 -7.96 12.83 1.70
N ASP A 64 -9.02 12.92 0.90
CA ASP A 64 -10.07 13.93 1.06
C ASP A 64 -10.98 13.69 2.27
N PHE A 65 -10.98 12.47 2.82
CA PHE A 65 -11.80 12.08 3.98
C PHE A 65 -10.98 11.38 5.06
N ALA A 66 -9.65 11.55 5.04
CA ALA A 66 -8.78 10.85 5.96
C ALA A 66 -9.05 11.25 7.43
N ASP A 67 -9.13 10.24 8.30
CA ASP A 67 -9.24 10.41 9.74
C ASP A 67 -7.95 9.93 10.46
N PRO A 68 -7.73 10.29 11.74
CA PRO A 68 -6.48 9.96 12.47
C PRO A 68 -6.15 8.47 12.58
N ARG A 69 -7.11 7.59 12.33
CA ARG A 69 -6.92 6.13 12.33
C ARG A 69 -6.38 5.63 10.99
N LEU A 70 -6.36 6.44 9.93
CA LEU A 70 -5.83 6.00 8.63
C LEU A 70 -4.32 6.19 8.59
N TRP A 71 -3.62 5.07 8.47
CA TRP A 71 -2.17 5.01 8.36
C TRP A 71 -1.79 4.24 7.10
N TYR A 72 -0.61 4.52 6.57
CA TYR A 72 -0.04 3.69 5.51
C TYR A 72 1.36 3.23 5.88
N LEU A 73 1.73 2.06 5.39
CA LEU A 73 3.10 1.57 5.51
C LEU A 73 3.94 2.13 4.35
N PRO A 74 4.90 3.05 4.60
CA PRO A 74 5.80 3.53 3.56
C PRO A 74 6.72 2.38 3.12
N VAL A 75 6.78 2.13 1.82
CA VAL A 75 7.75 1.21 1.20
C VAL A 75 8.73 2.03 0.38
N ARG A 76 10.03 1.79 0.56
CA ARG A 76 11.09 2.42 -0.23
C ARG A 76 11.72 1.36 -1.12
N ALA A 77 11.84 1.65 -2.40
CA ALA A 77 12.66 0.86 -3.31
C ALA A 77 14.12 1.29 -3.13
N SER A 78 15.03 0.31 -3.02
CA SER A 78 16.47 0.53 -3.12
C SER A 78 16.90 0.20 -4.53
N LEU A 79 17.37 1.21 -5.26
CA LEU A 79 17.88 1.03 -6.62
C LEU A 79 19.35 0.60 -6.54
N PRO A 80 19.78 -0.44 -7.26
CA PRO A 80 21.19 -0.79 -7.31
C PRO A 80 21.98 0.33 -8.03
N PRO A 81 23.23 0.59 -7.61
CA PRO A 81 24.12 1.48 -8.35
C PRO A 81 24.24 1.04 -9.80
N GLY A 82 24.27 1.97 -10.76
CA GLY A 82 24.37 1.65 -12.19
C GLY A 82 23.04 1.37 -12.89
N LEU A 83 21.92 1.26 -12.18
CA LEU A 83 20.62 0.98 -12.82
C LEU A 83 20.17 2.12 -13.75
N VAL A 84 20.43 3.37 -13.37
CA VAL A 84 20.05 4.53 -14.19
C VAL A 84 20.84 4.51 -15.50
N GLU A 85 22.15 4.30 -15.40
CA GLU A 85 23.07 4.21 -16.53
C GLU A 85 22.68 3.06 -17.47
N LEU A 86 22.35 1.89 -16.91
CA LEU A 86 21.85 0.75 -17.69
C LEU A 86 20.53 1.05 -18.41
N LEU A 87 19.60 1.72 -17.74
CA LEU A 87 18.33 2.13 -18.34
C LEU A 87 18.59 3.10 -19.50
N GLU A 88 19.48 4.06 -19.32
CA GLU A 88 19.83 5.01 -20.38
C GLU A 88 20.50 4.34 -21.58
N GLU A 89 21.45 3.41 -21.36
CA GLU A 89 22.07 2.63 -22.43
C GLU A 89 21.03 1.84 -23.22
N LYS A 90 20.08 1.20 -22.54
CA LYS A 90 19.00 0.44 -23.19
C LYS A 90 18.03 1.35 -23.94
N LEU A 91 17.66 2.50 -23.38
CA LEU A 91 16.78 3.46 -24.07
C LEU A 91 17.46 4.08 -25.30
N ARG A 92 18.77 4.34 -25.25
CA ARG A 92 19.56 4.81 -26.39
C ARG A 92 19.78 3.71 -27.44
N GLY A 93 19.98 2.47 -27.00
CA GLY A 93 20.19 1.30 -27.85
C GLY A 93 18.92 0.67 -28.43
N SER A 94 17.73 1.01 -27.90
CA SER A 94 16.42 0.57 -28.39
C SER A 94 15.78 1.54 -29.39
N GLN A 95 16.59 2.29 -30.15
CA GLN A 95 16.15 2.77 -31.47
C GLN A 95 16.17 1.58 -32.45
N THR A 96 15.23 0.64 -32.28
CA THR A 96 14.90 -0.30 -33.35
C THR A 96 13.99 0.40 -34.35
N ALA A 97 14.44 0.36 -35.60
CA ALA A 97 13.74 0.70 -36.83
C ALA A 97 12.33 0.09 -36.95
#